data_AF-A0A9P9D9B4-F1
#
_entry.id   AF-A0A9P9D9B4-F1
#
_cell.length_a   1.000
_cell.length_b   1.000
_cell.length_c   1.000
_cell.angle_alpha   90.00
_cell.angle_beta   90.00
_cell.angle_gamma   90.00
#
_symmetry.space_group_name_H-M   'P 1'
#
loop_
_entity.id
_entity.type
_entity.pdbx_description
1 polymer ?
#
loop_
_entity_poly.entity_id
_entity_poly.type
_entity_poly.pdbx_seq_one_letter_code
_entity_poly.pdbx_strand_id
1 'polypeptide(L)'
;SVSWWRVIVGGVLCGTAVCGMHYLGNASIENYTCVYRPAYVVGAAFIAVVASNVALAMFFVFRAMWANAWWKRAISAVILAGAVSGMHWCAAMGTQYRLKNIKPKGNEPSRSATVIVVICLSLGACFIIAVSAILRARNIRKSALRAQQITLGAAVFDNSGRILVDPDGFIPSTVVTDSFLEKMIERYDVIFRELFCLAAAALADRLREDLTSVGVLWDGILPTGGVTLQQKWVRMDENW
;
A
#
# COMPACT_ATOMS: atom_id res chain seq x y z
N SER A 1 -8.95 -2.81 -2.94
CA SER A 1 -9.78 -2.01 -2.03
C SER A 1 -8.94 -0.90 -1.40
N VAL A 2 -9.52 0.28 -1.19
CA VAL A 2 -8.82 1.39 -0.51
C VAL A 2 -8.90 1.15 1.00
N SER A 3 -7.76 1.22 1.70
CA SER A 3 -7.73 1.12 3.17
C SER A 3 -8.01 2.48 3.77
N TRP A 4 -9.27 2.74 4.10
CA TRP A 4 -9.74 4.03 4.64
C TRP A 4 -9.01 4.44 5.91
N TRP A 5 -8.67 3.50 6.79
CA TRP A 5 -7.86 3.78 7.98
C TRP A 5 -6.52 4.44 7.64
N ARG A 6 -5.81 3.94 6.62
CA ARG A 6 -4.52 4.50 6.19
C ARG A 6 -4.68 5.89 5.59
N VAL A 7 -5.79 6.15 4.90
CA VAL A 7 -6.12 7.47 4.36
C VAL A 7 -6.36 8.46 5.50
N ILE A 8 -7.15 8.07 6.50
CA ILE A 8 -7.47 8.92 7.65
C ILE A 8 -6.22 9.27 8.45
N VAL A 9 -5.42 8.26 8.82
CA VAL A 9 -4.17 8.47 9.56
C VAL A 9 -3.20 9.35 8.76
N GLY A 10 -3.06 9.09 7.45
CA GLY A 10 -2.24 9.91 6.57
C GLY A 10 -2.72 11.36 6.48
N GLY A 11 -4.04 11.57 6.41
CA GLY A 11 -4.65 12.90 6.35
C GLY A 11 -4.48 13.71 7.63
N VAL A 12 -4.64 13.07 8.79
CA VAL A 12 -4.39 13.70 10.09
C VAL A 12 -2.92 14.10 10.24
N LEU A 13 -1.99 13.18 9.92
CA LEU A 13 -0.55 13.47 9.98
C LEU A 13 -0.16 14.61 9.02
N CYS A 14 -0.69 14.59 7.80
CA CYS A 14 -0.45 15.65 6.82
C CYS A 14 -1.00 17.00 7.31
N GLY A 15 -2.26 17.06 7.73
CA GLY A 15 -2.87 18.31 8.22
C GLY A 15 -2.14 18.86 9.44
N THR A 16 -1.75 18.00 10.37
CA THR A 16 -0.97 18.37 11.56
C THR A 16 0.41 18.91 11.19
N ALA A 17 1.09 18.28 10.23
CA ALA A 17 2.40 18.73 9.76
C ALA A 17 2.34 20.12 9.09
N VAL A 18 1.32 20.39 8.27
CA VAL A 18 1.14 21.71 7.64
C VAL A 18 0.84 22.77 8.70
N CYS A 19 -0.02 22.46 9.68
CA CYS A 19 -0.27 23.37 10.81
C CYS A 19 1.01 23.62 11.62
N GLY A 20 1.76 22.56 11.93
CA GLY A 20 3.02 22.64 12.65
C GLY A 20 4.03 23.53 11.96
N MET A 21 4.16 23.44 10.63
CA MET A 21 5.02 24.31 9.84
C MET A 21 4.68 25.80 10.03
N HIS A 22 3.40 26.18 10.05
CA HIS A 22 2.99 27.56 10.25
C HIS A 22 3.27 28.09 11.64
N TYR A 23 2.88 27.34 12.69
CA TYR A 23 3.05 27.80 14.07
C TYR A 23 4.51 27.73 14.52
N LEU A 24 5.24 26.68 14.14
CA LEU A 24 6.68 26.57 14.41
C LEU A 24 7.46 27.67 13.68
N GLY A 25 7.07 28.00 12.44
CA GLY A 25 7.66 29.10 11.68
C GLY A 25 7.48 30.44 12.39
N ASN A 26 6.28 30.73 12.90
CA ASN A 26 6.05 31.96 13.65
C ASN A 26 6.68 31.95 15.05
N ALA A 27 6.79 30.78 15.70
CA ALA A 27 7.47 30.63 16.98
C ALA A 27 9.00 30.76 16.87
N SER A 28 9.56 30.51 15.68
CA SER A 28 10.98 30.71 15.36
C SER A 28 11.39 32.19 15.32
N ILE A 29 10.43 33.11 15.18
CA ILE A 29 10.71 34.56 15.12
C ILE A 29 10.81 35.13 16.55
N GLU A 30 12.02 35.22 17.09
CA GLU A 30 12.26 35.73 18.46
C GLU A 30 11.95 37.22 18.67
N ASN A 31 11.82 38.01 17.60
CA ASN A 31 11.72 39.47 17.67
C ASN A 31 10.28 40.02 17.82
N TYR A 32 9.27 39.15 17.67
CA TYR A 32 7.85 39.52 17.73
C TYR A 32 7.07 38.61 18.68
N THR A 33 6.21 39.19 19.52
CA THR A 33 5.21 38.38 20.24
C THR A 33 3.99 38.22 19.36
N CYS A 34 3.81 37.03 18.81
CA CYS A 34 2.59 36.67 18.12
C CYS A 34 1.49 36.42 19.16
N VAL A 35 0.46 37.26 19.16
CA VAL A 35 -0.75 37.02 19.98
C VAL A 35 -1.71 36.21 19.13
N TYR A 36 -1.84 34.92 19.45
CA TYR A 36 -2.78 34.02 18.79
C TYR A 36 -4.10 34.01 19.55
N ARG A 37 -5.20 34.23 18.84
CA ARG A 37 -6.51 33.87 19.39
C ARG A 37 -6.71 32.36 19.19
N PRO A 38 -6.79 31.55 20.27
CA PRO A 38 -6.79 30.10 20.17
C PRO A 38 -7.96 29.56 19.31
N ALA A 39 -9.09 30.28 19.27
CA ALA A 39 -10.24 29.93 18.43
C ALA A 39 -9.92 29.87 16.93
N TYR A 40 -9.14 30.83 16.41
CA TYR A 40 -8.75 30.85 14.99
C TYR A 40 -7.70 29.78 14.68
N VAL A 41 -6.83 29.49 15.64
CA VAL A 41 -5.79 28.45 15.51
C VAL A 41 -6.41 27.06 15.43
N VAL A 42 -7.32 26.76 16.35
CA VAL A 42 -8.03 25.48 16.40
C VAL A 42 -8.92 25.32 15.16
N GLY A 43 -9.61 26.39 14.74
CA GLY A 43 -10.41 26.39 13.52
C GLY A 43 -9.58 26.11 12.26
N ALA A 44 -8.44 26.78 12.11
CA ALA A 44 -7.52 26.55 10.99
C ALA A 44 -6.95 25.12 11.00
N ALA A 45 -6.59 24.59 12.17
CA ALA A 45 -6.09 23.22 12.32
C ALA A 45 -7.14 22.16 11.97
N PHE A 46 -8.39 22.38 12.36
CA PHE A 46 -9.50 21.51 12.00
C PHE A 46 -9.74 21.51 10.48
N ILE A 47 -9.80 22.69 9.86
CA ILE A 47 -9.96 22.83 8.40
C ILE A 47 -8.82 22.15 7.67
N ALA A 48 -7.58 22.32 8.13
CA ALA A 48 -6.39 21.69 7.56
C ALA A 48 -6.50 20.16 7.56
N VAL A 49 -6.83 19.57 8.69
CA VAL A 49 -6.98 18.11 8.82
C VAL A 49 -8.11 17.60 7.93
N VAL A 50 -9.28 18.23 7.96
CA VAL A 50 -10.43 17.82 7.14
C VAL A 50 -10.07 17.93 5.66
N ALA A 51 -9.47 19.04 5.22
CA ALA A 51 -9.11 19.25 3.83
C ALA A 51 -8.01 18.28 3.36
N SER A 52 -6.99 18.00 4.17
CA SER A 52 -5.99 16.98 3.89
C SER A 52 -6.59 15.58 3.74
N ASN A 53 -7.55 15.21 4.60
CA ASN A 53 -8.27 13.94 4.51
C ASN A 53 -9.11 13.84 3.22
N VAL A 54 -9.85 14.89 2.87
CA VAL A 54 -10.64 14.96 1.63
C VAL A 54 -9.74 14.84 0.40
N ALA A 55 -8.63 15.58 0.38
CA ALA A 55 -7.68 15.53 -0.72
C ALA A 55 -7.04 14.14 -0.90
N LEU A 56 -6.58 13.52 0.21
CA LEU A 56 -5.97 12.18 0.18
C LEU A 56 -7.00 11.11 -0.21
N ALA A 57 -8.20 11.15 0.35
CA ALA A 57 -9.30 10.27 -0.03
C ALA A 57 -9.61 10.39 -1.52
N MET A 58 -9.78 11.61 -2.01
CA MET A 58 -10.10 11.88 -3.40
C MET A 58 -8.97 11.44 -4.34
N PHE A 59 -7.71 11.66 -3.98
CA PHE A 59 -6.55 11.17 -4.74
C PHE A 59 -6.54 9.65 -4.87
N PHE A 60 -6.74 8.90 -3.78
CA PHE A 60 -6.73 7.43 -3.81
C PHE A 60 -7.99 6.84 -4.46
N VAL A 61 -9.15 7.44 -4.26
CA VAL A 61 -10.43 7.04 -4.88
C VAL A 61 -10.38 7.28 -6.40
N PHE A 62 -9.87 8.42 -6.86
CA PHE A 62 -9.69 8.67 -8.29
C PHE A 62 -8.58 7.81 -8.91
N ARG A 63 -7.52 7.49 -8.17
CA ARG A 63 -6.51 6.52 -8.61
C ARG A 63 -7.11 5.12 -8.80
N ALA A 64 -8.12 4.74 -8.00
CA ALA A 64 -8.79 3.44 -8.07
C ALA A 64 -9.83 3.34 -9.20
N MET A 65 -10.43 4.45 -9.64
CA MET A 65 -11.51 4.49 -10.65
C MET A 65 -11.06 4.94 -12.06
N TRP A 66 -9.85 4.53 -12.48
CA TRP A 66 -9.23 4.71 -13.81
C TRP A 66 -8.22 5.86 -13.94
N ALA A 67 -6.97 5.47 -14.17
CA ALA A 67 -5.76 6.30 -14.16
C ALA A 67 -5.49 7.14 -15.42
N ASN A 68 -6.42 7.23 -16.38
CA ASN A 68 -6.17 7.82 -17.71
C ASN A 68 -6.82 9.19 -17.96
N ALA A 69 -7.64 9.72 -17.04
CA ALA A 69 -8.30 11.02 -17.21
C ALA A 69 -7.54 12.13 -16.46
N TRP A 70 -6.70 12.89 -17.19
CA TRP A 70 -5.93 14.02 -16.64
C TRP A 70 -6.79 15.07 -15.93
N TRP A 71 -8.03 15.28 -16.39
CA TRP A 71 -8.95 16.25 -15.78
C TRP A 71 -9.30 15.90 -14.33
N LYS A 72 -9.44 14.60 -13.99
CA LYS A 72 -9.74 14.15 -12.62
C LYS A 72 -8.57 14.41 -11.67
N ARG A 73 -7.32 14.36 -12.18
CA ARG A 73 -6.12 14.76 -11.42
C ARG A 73 -6.11 16.26 -11.13
N ALA A 74 -6.51 17.07 -12.12
CA ALA A 74 -6.61 18.52 -11.95
C ALA A 74 -7.56 18.91 -10.82
N ILE A 75 -8.72 18.23 -10.67
CA ILE A 75 -9.63 18.48 -9.54
C ILE A 75 -8.93 18.27 -8.19
N SER A 76 -8.20 17.17 -8.01
CA SER A 76 -7.50 16.93 -6.73
C SER A 76 -6.42 17.98 -6.46
N ALA A 77 -5.74 18.46 -7.51
CA ALA A 77 -4.74 19.50 -7.39
C ALA A 77 -5.37 20.84 -6.99
N VAL A 78 -6.53 21.19 -7.56
CA VAL A 78 -7.28 22.40 -7.20
C VAL A 78 -7.77 22.33 -5.76
N ILE A 79 -8.28 21.18 -5.31
CA ILE A 79 -8.73 20.99 -3.92
C ILE A 79 -7.54 21.11 -2.95
N LEU A 80 -6.39 20.49 -3.26
CA LEU A 80 -5.17 20.62 -2.47
C LEU A 80 -4.66 22.06 -2.43
N ALA A 81 -4.62 22.74 -3.57
CA ALA A 81 -4.20 24.13 -3.67
C ALA A 81 -5.12 25.04 -2.84
N GLY A 82 -6.43 24.90 -3.01
CA GLY A 82 -7.43 25.66 -2.25
C GLY A 82 -7.32 25.42 -0.73
N ALA A 83 -7.09 24.18 -0.32
CA ALA A 83 -6.88 23.83 1.09
C ALA A 83 -5.64 24.52 1.67
N VAL A 84 -4.50 24.45 0.96
CA VAL A 84 -3.24 25.07 1.40
C VAL A 84 -3.38 26.60 1.43
N SER A 85 -3.87 27.21 0.34
CA SER A 85 -4.09 28.66 0.27
C SER A 85 -5.07 29.16 1.34
N GLY A 86 -6.15 28.42 1.61
CA GLY A 86 -7.10 28.74 2.67
C GLY A 86 -6.46 28.70 4.06
N MET A 87 -5.59 27.72 4.32
CA MET A 87 -4.85 27.64 5.58
C MET A 87 -3.92 28.83 5.78
N HIS A 88 -3.18 29.23 4.74
CA HIS A 88 -2.33 30.41 4.77
C HIS A 88 -3.13 31.69 5.04
N TRP A 89 -4.30 31.84 4.42
CA TRP A 89 -5.19 32.98 4.62
C TRP A 89 -5.73 33.04 6.06
N CYS A 90 -6.24 31.93 6.58
CA CYS A 90 -6.73 31.86 7.96
C CYS A 90 -5.63 32.13 8.99
N ALA A 91 -4.41 31.63 8.73
CA ALA A 91 -3.25 31.91 9.58
C ALA A 91 -2.90 33.40 9.56
N ALA A 92 -2.83 34.02 8.38
CA ALA A 92 -2.50 35.45 8.24
C ALA A 92 -3.54 36.38 8.90
N MET A 93 -4.83 36.04 8.82
CA MET A 93 -5.90 36.82 9.44
C MET A 93 -5.97 36.63 10.96
N GLY A 94 -5.49 35.50 11.46
CA GLY A 94 -5.52 35.15 12.89
C GLY A 94 -4.31 35.63 13.70
N THR A 95 -3.25 36.12 13.03
CA THR A 95 -2.01 36.56 13.70
C THR A 95 -1.92 38.08 13.81
N GLN A 96 -1.79 38.58 15.04
CA GLN A 96 -1.42 39.96 15.29
C GLN A 96 0.04 40.01 15.77
N TYR A 97 0.86 40.78 15.05
CA TYR A 97 2.27 40.95 15.36
C TYR A 97 2.44 42.18 16.26
N ARG A 98 2.81 41.95 17.52
CA ARG A 98 3.20 43.04 18.43
C ARG A 98 4.71 43.08 18.55
N LEU A 99 5.30 44.21 18.15
CA LEU A 99 6.74 44.45 18.23
C LEU A 99 7.14 44.51 19.72
N LYS A 100 8.11 43.70 20.14
CA LYS A 100 8.50 43.57 21.56
C LYS A 100 9.79 44.30 21.91
N ASN A 101 10.81 44.25 21.06
CA ASN A 101 12.10 44.94 21.24
C ASN A 101 12.84 45.05 19.89
N ILE A 102 13.64 46.10 19.72
CA ILE A 102 14.60 46.20 18.60
C ILE A 102 15.90 45.57 19.12
N LYS A 103 16.14 44.28 18.82
CA LYS A 103 17.40 43.63 19.22
C LYS A 103 18.59 44.25 18.43
N PRO A 104 19.74 44.52 19.07
CA PRO A 104 20.97 44.82 18.34
C PRO A 104 21.46 43.56 17.59
N LYS A 105 21.98 43.74 16.37
CA LYS A 105 22.57 42.70 15.50
C LYS A 105 23.50 41.76 16.30
N GLY A 106 23.10 40.52 16.58
CA GLY A 106 23.98 39.57 17.28
C GLY A 106 23.43 38.16 17.52
N ASN A 107 22.10 38.01 17.73
CA ASN A 107 21.47 36.72 18.05
C ASN A 107 20.58 36.16 16.91
N GLU A 108 20.87 36.49 15.65
CA GLU A 108 20.22 35.82 14.53
C GLU A 108 20.84 34.42 14.32
N PRO A 109 20.05 33.37 14.05
CA PRO A 109 20.60 32.07 13.71
C PRO A 109 21.59 32.23 12.54
N SER A 110 22.83 31.79 12.74
CA SER A 110 23.84 31.87 11.69
C SER A 110 23.29 31.25 10.40
N ARG A 111 23.45 31.96 9.28
CA ARG A 111 23.02 31.49 7.96
C ARG A 111 23.54 30.08 7.68
N SER A 112 24.74 29.77 8.15
CA SER A 112 25.36 28.44 8.06
C SER A 112 24.59 27.37 8.85
N ALA A 113 24.11 27.69 10.06
CA ALA A 113 23.32 26.76 10.87
C ALA A 113 21.98 26.42 10.20
N THR A 114 21.29 27.42 9.64
CA THR A 114 20.04 27.20 8.88
C THR A 114 20.28 26.34 7.65
N VAL A 115 21.35 26.61 6.90
CA VAL A 115 21.72 25.81 5.71
C VAL A 115 22.00 24.35 6.09
N ILE A 116 22.76 24.10 7.15
CA ILE A 116 23.05 22.74 7.62
C ILE A 116 21.76 21.99 7.98
N VAL A 117 20.85 22.62 8.74
CA VAL A 117 19.58 22.00 9.13
C VAL A 117 18.73 21.65 7.90
N VAL A 118 18.62 22.54 6.92
CA VAL A 118 17.86 22.30 5.69
C VAL A 118 18.46 21.14 4.88
N ILE A 119 19.79 21.07 4.77
CA ILE A 119 20.48 19.96 4.09
C ILE A 119 20.17 18.63 4.79
N CYS A 120 20.33 18.56 6.12
CA CYS A 120 20.06 17.34 6.89
C CYS A 120 18.62 16.87 6.74
N LEU A 121 17.64 17.78 6.85
CA LEU A 121 16.22 17.44 6.69
C LEU A 121 15.89 16.99 5.27
N SER A 122 16.46 17.62 4.25
CA SER A 122 16.25 17.26 2.84
C SER A 122 16.84 15.90 2.50
N LEU A 123 18.06 15.61 2.96
CA LEU A 123 18.70 14.31 2.78
C LEU A 123 17.93 13.21 3.52
N GLY A 124 17.47 13.49 4.75
CA GLY A 124 16.62 12.58 5.51
C GLY A 124 15.30 12.26 4.80
N ALA A 125 14.62 13.28 4.29
CA ALA A 125 13.38 13.10 3.53
C ALA A 125 13.60 12.29 2.24
N CYS A 126 14.66 12.61 1.50
CA CYS A 126 15.04 11.88 0.28
C CYS A 126 15.33 10.41 0.58
N PHE A 127 16.08 10.12 1.64
CA PHE A 127 16.38 8.76 2.07
C PHE A 127 15.12 7.97 2.43
N ILE A 128 14.21 8.56 3.22
CA ILE A 128 12.93 7.92 3.59
C ILE A 128 12.10 7.60 2.33
N ILE A 129 12.00 8.55 1.40
CA ILE A 129 11.28 8.36 0.13
C ILE A 129 11.93 7.22 -0.67
N ALA A 130 13.25 7.24 -0.84
CA ALA A 130 13.99 6.21 -1.58
C ALA A 130 13.80 4.81 -0.97
N VAL A 131 13.98 4.68 0.35
CA VAL A 131 13.77 3.41 1.07
C VAL A 131 12.33 2.93 0.91
N SER A 132 11.34 3.80 1.07
CA SER A 132 9.93 3.43 0.92
C SER A 132 9.59 2.97 -0.51
N ALA A 133 10.17 3.61 -1.52
CA ALA A 133 10.02 3.25 -2.93
C ALA A 133 10.66 1.89 -3.22
N ILE A 134 11.87 1.64 -2.70
CA ILE A 134 12.56 0.35 -2.83
C ILE A 134 11.78 -0.77 -2.15
N LEU A 135 11.31 -0.56 -0.91
CA LEU A 135 10.51 -1.55 -0.20
C LEU A 135 9.21 -1.88 -0.94
N ARG A 136 8.53 -0.85 -1.47
CA ARG A 136 7.33 -1.02 -2.30
C ARG A 136 7.65 -1.80 -3.58
N ALA A 137 8.70 -1.44 -4.30
CA ALA A 137 9.11 -2.11 -5.53
C ALA A 137 9.48 -3.57 -5.25
N ARG A 138 10.19 -3.85 -4.16
CA ARG A 138 10.52 -5.21 -3.72
C ARG A 138 9.26 -6.00 -3.35
N ASN A 139 8.31 -5.42 -2.63
CA ASN A 139 7.07 -6.10 -2.26
C ASN A 139 6.22 -6.42 -3.50
N ILE A 140 6.08 -5.48 -4.44
CA ILE A 140 5.37 -5.72 -5.71
C ILE A 140 6.08 -6.82 -6.51
N ARG A 141 7.42 -6.78 -6.58
CA ARG A 141 8.19 -7.82 -7.27
C ARG A 141 8.05 -9.19 -6.61
N LYS A 142 8.08 -9.27 -5.28
CA LYS A 142 7.82 -10.51 -4.54
C LYS A 142 6.41 -11.05 -4.80
N SER A 143 5.40 -10.17 -4.81
CA SER A 143 4.03 -10.56 -5.16
C SER A 143 3.91 -11.04 -6.60
N ALA A 144 4.60 -10.38 -7.54
CA ALA A 144 4.63 -10.80 -8.95
C ALA A 144 5.32 -12.16 -9.13
N LEU A 145 6.44 -12.41 -8.44
CA LEU A 145 7.12 -13.72 -8.45
C LEU A 145 6.23 -14.83 -7.89
N ARG A 146 5.56 -14.59 -6.75
CA ARG A 146 4.61 -15.57 -6.18
C ARG A 146 3.45 -15.89 -7.11
N ALA A 147 2.99 -14.92 -7.90
CA ALA A 147 1.93 -15.14 -8.88
C ALA A 147 2.38 -15.96 -10.11
N GLN A 148 3.69 -16.13 -10.33
CA GLN A 148 4.24 -16.98 -11.38
C GLN A 148 4.54 -18.40 -10.91
N GLN A 149 4.39 -18.70 -9.62
CA GLN A 149 4.61 -20.05 -9.09
C GLN A 149 3.42 -20.94 -9.46
N ILE A 150 3.70 -22.14 -9.94
CA ILE A 150 2.68 -23.17 -10.17
C ILE A 150 2.63 -24.03 -8.91
N THR A 151 1.45 -24.13 -8.30
CA THR A 151 1.23 -24.90 -7.06
C THR A 151 0.21 -25.99 -7.33
N LEU A 152 0.50 -27.21 -6.91
CA LEU A 152 -0.44 -28.34 -6.93
C LEU A 152 -1.21 -28.35 -5.61
N GLY A 153 -2.54 -28.35 -5.68
CA GLY A 153 -3.41 -28.54 -4.52
C GLY A 153 -4.11 -29.89 -4.58
N ALA A 154 -4.32 -30.52 -3.43
CA ALA A 154 -5.16 -31.70 -3.29
C ALA A 154 -6.41 -31.34 -2.50
N ALA A 155 -7.58 -31.66 -3.05
CA ALA A 155 -8.85 -31.54 -2.36
C ALA A 155 -9.37 -32.95 -2.09
N VAL A 156 -9.23 -33.41 -0.85
CA VAL A 156 -9.74 -34.72 -0.41
C VAL A 156 -11.10 -34.50 0.25
N PHE A 157 -12.11 -35.23 -0.21
CA PHE A 157 -13.46 -35.19 0.35
C PHE A 157 -13.72 -36.48 1.13
N ASP A 158 -14.17 -36.34 2.37
CA ASP A 158 -14.67 -37.46 3.17
C ASP A 158 -16.03 -37.93 2.62
N ASN A 159 -16.44 -39.17 2.93
CA ASN A 159 -17.75 -39.76 2.54
C ASN A 159 -18.95 -38.93 3.04
N SER A 160 -18.72 -38.04 4.00
CA SER A 160 -19.70 -37.09 4.53
C SER A 160 -19.71 -35.73 3.80
N GLY A 161 -18.94 -35.56 2.72
CA GLY A 161 -18.84 -34.32 1.93
C GLY A 161 -17.98 -33.22 2.57
N ARG A 162 -17.13 -33.55 3.56
CA ARG A 162 -16.23 -32.60 4.23
C ARG A 162 -14.89 -32.52 3.50
N ILE A 163 -14.33 -31.31 3.38
CA ILE A 163 -13.04 -31.07 2.72
C ILE A 163 -11.90 -31.15 3.74
N LEU A 164 -10.84 -31.88 3.40
CA LEU A 164 -9.60 -31.88 4.15
C LEU A 164 -8.89 -30.54 3.99
N VAL A 165 -8.58 -29.92 5.13
CA VAL A 165 -7.81 -28.68 5.21
C VAL A 165 -6.60 -28.90 6.10
N ASP A 166 -5.50 -28.20 5.79
CA ASP A 166 -4.34 -28.10 6.66
C ASP A 166 -4.72 -27.48 8.02
N PRO A 167 -3.86 -27.58 9.06
CA PRO A 167 -4.11 -26.97 10.38
C PRO A 167 -4.41 -25.47 10.33
N ASP A 168 -3.96 -24.79 9.27
CA ASP A 168 -4.19 -23.37 9.00
C ASP A 168 -5.51 -23.07 8.25
N GLY A 169 -6.29 -24.10 7.90
CA GLY A 169 -7.61 -23.98 7.25
C GLY A 169 -7.58 -23.82 5.72
N PHE A 170 -6.44 -24.05 5.06
CA PHE A 170 -6.32 -24.03 3.60
C PHE A 170 -6.32 -25.45 3.02
N ILE A 171 -6.65 -25.60 1.72
CA ILE A 171 -6.46 -26.87 1.02
C ILE A 171 -4.96 -27.21 0.97
N PRO A 172 -4.58 -28.46 1.27
CA PRO A 172 -3.18 -28.88 1.26
C PRO A 172 -2.60 -28.70 -0.15
N SER A 173 -1.51 -27.96 -0.23
CA SER A 173 -0.88 -27.61 -1.50
C SER A 173 0.64 -27.55 -1.41
N THR A 174 1.30 -27.82 -2.53
CA THR A 174 2.76 -27.83 -2.65
C THR A 174 3.20 -27.13 -3.95
N VAL A 175 4.31 -26.41 -3.90
CA VAL A 175 4.82 -25.66 -5.05
C VAL A 175 5.53 -26.61 -6.01
N VAL A 176 5.10 -26.64 -7.27
CA VAL A 176 5.68 -27.46 -8.34
C VAL A 176 6.87 -26.74 -8.98
N THR A 177 6.73 -25.44 -9.24
CA THR A 177 7.82 -24.61 -9.77
C THR A 177 7.69 -23.15 -9.32
N ASP A 178 8.84 -22.52 -9.08
CA ASP A 178 8.93 -21.12 -8.66
C ASP A 178 8.71 -20.11 -9.80
N SER A 179 8.75 -20.58 -11.05
CA SER A 179 8.53 -19.72 -12.21
C SER A 179 7.88 -20.48 -13.37
N PHE A 180 6.97 -19.79 -14.07
CA PHE A 180 6.39 -20.22 -15.34
C PHE A 180 7.52 -20.27 -16.40
N LEU A 181 8.17 -21.43 -16.49
CA LEU A 181 9.42 -21.66 -17.23
C LEU A 181 9.22 -21.88 -18.73
N GLU A 182 7.98 -21.74 -19.22
CA GLU A 182 7.58 -21.97 -20.61
C GLU A 182 8.38 -21.12 -21.63
N LYS A 183 9.00 -20.01 -21.20
CA LYS A 183 9.76 -19.11 -22.08
C LYS A 183 11.26 -19.37 -22.21
N MET A 184 11.88 -20.28 -21.44
CA MET A 184 13.34 -20.31 -21.30
C MET A 184 14.03 -21.62 -21.71
N ILE A 185 13.32 -22.72 -21.98
CA ILE A 185 13.96 -24.04 -22.21
C ILE A 185 13.24 -24.84 -23.30
N GLU A 186 13.97 -25.32 -24.32
CA GLU A 186 13.48 -26.20 -25.41
C GLU A 186 13.02 -27.62 -24.96
N ARG A 187 12.94 -27.89 -23.64
CA ARG A 187 12.45 -29.16 -23.04
C ARG A 187 11.67 -28.93 -21.75
N TYR A 188 10.88 -27.86 -21.72
CA TYR A 188 10.09 -27.50 -20.55
C TYR A 188 9.13 -28.61 -20.10
N ASP A 189 8.54 -29.32 -21.05
CA ASP A 189 7.58 -30.43 -20.86
C ASP A 189 8.16 -31.57 -20.01
N VAL A 190 9.40 -31.99 -20.29
CA VAL A 190 10.05 -33.10 -19.55
C VAL A 190 10.39 -32.70 -18.13
N ILE A 191 10.99 -31.51 -17.96
CA ILE A 191 11.40 -30.99 -16.64
C ILE A 191 10.16 -30.71 -15.77
N PHE A 192 9.10 -30.15 -16.36
CA PHE A 192 7.85 -29.91 -15.67
C PHE A 192 7.20 -31.21 -15.19
N ARG A 193 7.22 -32.27 -16.01
CA ARG A 193 6.66 -33.56 -15.62
C ARG A 193 7.39 -34.17 -14.43
N GLU A 194 8.73 -34.09 -14.39
CA GLU A 194 9.52 -34.56 -13.25
C GLU A 194 9.22 -33.78 -11.97
N LEU A 195 9.20 -32.44 -12.05
CA LEU A 195 8.85 -31.57 -10.93
C LEU A 195 7.43 -31.80 -10.43
N PHE A 196 6.48 -32.01 -11.35
CA PHE A 196 5.10 -32.32 -11.04
C PHE A 196 4.98 -33.65 -10.30
N CYS A 197 5.64 -34.71 -10.78
CA CYS A 197 5.63 -36.01 -10.12
C CYS A 197 6.26 -35.96 -8.72
N LEU A 198 7.38 -35.24 -8.55
CA LEU A 198 8.02 -35.04 -7.24
C LEU A 198 7.11 -34.27 -6.27
N ALA A 199 6.45 -33.22 -6.76
CA ALA A 199 5.49 -32.45 -5.99
C ALA A 199 4.27 -33.29 -5.60
N ALA A 200 3.71 -34.06 -6.54
CA ALA A 200 2.60 -34.97 -6.27
C ALA A 200 2.96 -36.04 -5.23
N ALA A 201 4.14 -36.65 -5.34
CA ALA A 201 4.66 -37.59 -4.35
C ALA A 201 4.80 -36.96 -2.95
N ALA A 202 5.40 -35.78 -2.86
CA ALA A 202 5.53 -35.07 -1.60
C ALA A 202 4.18 -34.67 -0.98
N LEU A 203 3.18 -34.38 -1.82
CA LEU A 203 1.83 -34.05 -1.37
C LEU A 203 1.10 -35.29 -0.86
N ALA A 204 1.22 -36.42 -1.55
CA ALA A 204 0.64 -37.70 -1.14
C ALA A 204 1.24 -38.21 0.18
N ASP A 205 2.57 -38.11 0.37
CA ASP A 205 3.24 -38.40 1.64
C ASP A 205 2.67 -37.55 2.79
N ARG A 206 2.37 -36.27 2.52
CA ARG A 206 1.77 -35.35 3.50
C ARG A 206 0.33 -35.73 3.84
N LEU A 207 -0.43 -36.21 2.86
CA LEU A 207 -1.80 -36.69 3.02
C LEU A 207 -1.88 -38.10 3.60
N ARG A 208 -0.74 -38.81 3.65
CA ARG A 208 -0.64 -40.20 4.09
C ARG A 208 -1.50 -41.15 3.24
N GLU A 209 -1.73 -40.78 1.99
CA GLU A 209 -2.45 -41.57 0.98
C GLU A 209 -1.51 -41.96 -0.16
N ASP A 210 -1.79 -43.09 -0.82
CA ASP A 210 -0.97 -43.62 -1.90
C ASP A 210 -1.36 -42.95 -3.23
N LEU A 211 -0.42 -42.53 -4.08
CA LEU A 211 -0.72 -41.76 -5.32
C LEU A 211 -1.77 -42.44 -6.21
N THR A 212 -1.83 -43.77 -6.15
CA THR A 212 -2.74 -44.61 -6.93
C THR A 212 -4.18 -44.59 -6.44
N SER A 213 -4.45 -44.17 -5.19
CA SER A 213 -5.81 -43.99 -4.65
C SER A 213 -6.34 -42.56 -4.81
N VAL A 214 -5.48 -41.61 -5.19
CA VAL A 214 -5.80 -40.17 -5.26
C VAL A 214 -6.53 -39.82 -6.57
N GLY A 215 -7.71 -40.40 -6.78
CA GLY A 215 -8.74 -39.90 -7.71
C GLY A 215 -8.31 -39.55 -9.16
N VAL A 216 -9.09 -38.68 -9.81
CA VAL A 216 -8.87 -38.24 -11.19
C VAL A 216 -8.13 -36.90 -11.18
N LEU A 217 -7.06 -36.79 -11.97
CA LEU A 217 -6.35 -35.52 -12.18
C LEU A 217 -7.29 -34.53 -12.87
N TRP A 218 -7.49 -33.37 -12.25
CA TRP A 218 -8.25 -32.28 -12.87
C TRP A 218 -7.41 -31.61 -13.96
N ASP A 219 -7.89 -31.64 -15.20
CA ASP A 219 -7.15 -31.17 -16.39
C ASP A 219 -7.21 -29.63 -16.58
N GLY A 220 -7.92 -28.93 -15.69
CA GLY A 220 -8.08 -27.47 -15.77
C GLY A 220 -7.03 -26.71 -14.95
N ILE A 221 -6.32 -25.78 -15.60
CA ILE A 221 -5.52 -24.77 -14.89
C ILE A 221 -6.48 -23.81 -14.17
N LEU A 222 -6.45 -23.79 -12.84
CA LEU A 222 -7.22 -22.84 -12.03
C LEU A 222 -6.39 -21.58 -11.76
N PRO A 223 -6.69 -20.43 -12.39
CA PRO A 223 -6.02 -19.18 -12.06
C PRO A 223 -6.50 -18.66 -10.69
N THR A 224 -5.56 -18.47 -9.76
CA THR A 224 -5.85 -17.92 -8.42
C THR A 224 -6.40 -16.49 -8.52
N GLY A 225 -7.66 -16.28 -8.12
CA GLY A 225 -8.31 -14.97 -8.07
C GLY A 225 -9.43 -14.72 -9.09
N GLY A 226 -9.70 -15.65 -10.01
CA GLY A 226 -10.85 -15.61 -10.90
C GLY A 226 -12.10 -16.19 -10.23
N VAL A 227 -12.91 -15.35 -9.57
CA VAL A 227 -14.26 -15.76 -9.13
C VAL A 227 -15.16 -15.78 -10.36
N THR A 228 -15.09 -16.86 -11.14
CA THR A 228 -16.24 -17.32 -11.94
C THR A 228 -16.26 -18.83 -11.82
N LEU A 229 -16.86 -19.32 -10.74
CA LEU A 229 -17.25 -20.72 -10.62
C LEU A 229 -18.36 -20.99 -11.65
N GLN A 230 -18.01 -21.10 -12.94
CA GLN A 230 -18.86 -21.89 -13.83
C GLN A 230 -18.55 -23.35 -13.49
N GLN A 231 -19.19 -23.82 -12.42
CA GLN A 231 -19.24 -25.21 -12.04
C GLN A 231 -19.78 -26.01 -13.23
N LYS A 232 -18.90 -26.75 -13.90
CA LYS A 232 -19.27 -27.94 -14.65
C LYS A 232 -18.60 -29.12 -13.96
N TRP A 233 -19.19 -29.56 -12.86
CA TRP A 233 -18.90 -30.87 -12.29
C TRP A 233 -19.42 -31.91 -13.28
N VAL A 234 -18.56 -32.40 -14.18
CA VAL A 234 -18.87 -33.63 -14.92
C VAL A 234 -18.66 -34.75 -13.92
N ARG A 235 -19.76 -35.22 -13.34
CA ARG A 235 -19.80 -36.49 -12.62
C ARG A 235 -19.50 -37.56 -13.68
N MET A 236 -18.32 -38.15 -13.61
CA MET A 236 -17.97 -39.35 -14.37
C MET A 236 -18.52 -40.55 -13.59
N ASP A 237 -19.84 -40.68 -13.57
CA ASP A 237 -20.52 -41.93 -13.25
C ASP A 237 -21.38 -42.36 -14.44
N GLU A 238 -21.15 -43.63 -14.83
CA GLU A 238 -21.91 -44.48 -15.76
C GLU A 238 -21.59 -44.40 -17.27
N ASN A 239 -21.03 -45.53 -17.73
CA ASN A 239 -20.78 -46.00 -19.12
C ASN A 239 -19.47 -45.46 -19.73
N TRP A 240 -18.38 -46.21 -19.78
CA TRP A 240 -18.18 -47.61 -20.22
C TRP A 240 -17.04 -48.30 -19.47
#